data_AF-A0A9N9Z1B3-F1
#
_entry.id   AF-A0A9N9Z1B3-F1
#
_cell.length_a   1.000
_cell.length_b   1.000
_cell.length_c   1.000
_cell.angle_alpha   90.00
_cell.angle_beta   90.00
_cell.angle_gamma   90.00
#
_symmetry.space_group_name_H-M   'P 1'
#
loop_
_entity.id
_entity.type
_entity.pdbx_description
1 polymer ?
#
loop_
_entity_poly.entity_id
_entity_poly.type
_entity_poly.pdbx_seq_one_letter_code
_entity_poly.pdbx_strand_id
1 'polypeptide(L)'
;MSKTSSASADGDTPVRCPSSPPQRPRREFTAILGHRWEKCEFHIHIEWVGVYPTWVRERNLHRDSKAALLHYWQSLPDGRPMNPDDDEVFEVFRFRDDKAADEGTKRLLLTEWVGYDEKAMTWEPEEEMMKAVPELVELFWAQKPVSKVKNDFF
;
A
#
# COMPACT_ATOMS: atom_id res chain seq x y z
N MET A 1 30.85 54.01 30.37
CA MET A 1 31.45 53.31 31.54
C MET A 1 30.34 52.49 32.20
N SER A 2 30.52 51.16 32.22
CA SER A 2 30.03 50.08 33.14
C SER A 2 28.66 50.22 33.86
N LYS A 3 27.82 49.20 34.11
CA LYS A 3 27.86 47.71 34.04
C LYS A 3 26.44 47.16 34.38
N THR A 4 26.18 45.87 34.08
CA THR A 4 25.31 44.83 34.72
C THR A 4 24.57 44.06 33.61
N SER A 5 24.77 42.79 33.24
CA SER A 5 25.03 41.45 33.85
C SER A 5 23.77 40.58 34.05
N SER A 6 23.88 39.32 33.59
CA SER A 6 22.99 38.13 33.71
C SER A 6 21.73 38.11 32.82
N ALA A 7 21.22 36.98 32.29
CA ALA A 7 21.45 35.56 32.54
C ALA A 7 21.10 34.70 31.29
N SER A 8 21.59 33.46 31.30
CA SER A 8 21.37 32.36 30.34
C SER A 8 19.90 31.91 30.25
N ALA A 9 19.50 31.41 29.08
CA ALA A 9 18.68 30.20 28.98
C ALA A 9 18.89 29.57 27.59
N ASP A 10 19.78 28.57 27.55
CA ASP A 10 19.79 27.54 26.50
C ASP A 10 18.43 26.82 26.51
N GLY A 11 17.64 27.05 25.46
CA GLY A 11 16.40 26.33 25.19
C GLY A 11 16.61 25.39 24.01
N ASP A 12 17.29 24.28 24.25
CA ASP A 12 17.38 23.14 23.34
C ASP A 12 15.96 22.60 23.11
N THR A 13 15.32 23.04 22.03
CA THR A 13 14.02 22.53 21.63
C THR A 13 14.28 21.33 20.74
N PRO A 14 13.91 20.09 21.15
CA PRO A 14 14.08 18.95 20.28
C PRO A 14 13.21 19.17 19.04
N VAL A 15 13.85 19.23 17.88
CA VAL A 15 13.20 19.27 16.58
C VAL A 15 12.38 17.99 16.46
N ARG A 16 11.09 18.08 16.81
CA ARG A 16 10.14 17.01 16.62
C ARG A 16 10.06 16.78 15.11
N CYS A 17 10.51 15.61 14.66
CA CYS A 17 10.26 15.15 13.30
C CYS A 17 8.76 15.36 13.00
N PRO A 18 8.38 15.96 11.85
CA PRO A 18 6.97 16.13 11.52
C PRO A 18 6.32 14.74 11.51
N SER A 19 5.47 14.52 12.52
CA SER A 19 4.72 13.29 12.71
C SER A 19 3.71 13.16 11.59
N SER A 20 3.99 12.22 10.70
CA SER A 20 3.12 11.70 9.65
C SER A 20 2.79 12.67 8.51
N PRO A 21 2.83 12.21 7.24
CA PRO A 21 2.28 12.98 6.13
C PRO A 21 0.82 13.35 6.41
N PRO A 22 0.32 14.50 5.93
CA PRO A 22 -1.08 14.86 6.09
C PRO A 22 -1.94 13.72 5.53
N GLN A 23 -2.74 13.10 6.41
CA GLN A 23 -3.72 12.11 5.97
C GLN A 23 -4.69 12.84 5.03
N ARG A 24 -4.75 12.42 3.76
CA ARG A 24 -5.73 12.98 2.83
C ARG A 24 -7.13 12.74 3.43
N PRO A 25 -8.03 13.73 3.42
CA PRO A 25 -9.36 13.54 3.98
C PRO A 25 -10.05 12.40 3.24
N ARG A 26 -10.47 11.36 3.98
CA ARG A 26 -11.32 10.29 3.45
C ARG A 26 -12.60 10.95 2.94
N ARG A 27 -12.90 10.73 1.66
CA ARG A 27 -14.12 11.22 1.02
C ARG A 27 -15.09 10.06 0.87
N GLU A 28 -16.34 10.30 1.22
CA GLU A 28 -17.43 9.36 0.94
C GLU A 28 -17.84 9.48 -0.52
N PHE A 29 -18.15 8.35 -1.14
CA PHE A 29 -18.65 8.27 -2.50
C PHE A 29 -19.99 7.57 -2.54
N THR A 30 -20.80 7.93 -3.53
CA THR A 30 -22.16 7.42 -3.73
C THR A 30 -22.15 6.18 -4.60
N ALA A 31 -21.39 6.20 -5.70
CA ALA A 31 -21.38 5.12 -6.68
C ALA A 31 -20.06 5.01 -7.46
N ILE A 32 -19.80 3.81 -7.97
CA ILE A 32 -18.81 3.58 -9.04
C ILE A 32 -19.56 3.66 -10.37
N LEU A 33 -19.18 4.62 -11.21
CA LEU A 33 -19.84 4.92 -12.48
C LEU A 33 -19.26 4.14 -13.66
N GLY A 34 -18.01 3.67 -13.56
CA GLY A 34 -17.32 3.03 -14.67
C GLY A 34 -15.84 2.78 -14.40
N HIS A 35 -15.18 2.18 -15.38
CA HIS A 35 -13.74 1.95 -15.39
C HIS A 35 -13.14 2.19 -16.78
N ARG A 36 -11.83 2.38 -16.84
CA ARG A 36 -11.06 2.41 -18.09
C ARG A 36 -9.62 1.96 -17.85
N TRP A 37 -8.99 1.43 -18.89
CA TRP A 37 -7.55 1.28 -18.96
C TRP A 37 -6.90 2.61 -19.31
N GLU A 38 -5.85 2.97 -18.58
CA GLU A 38 -5.00 4.11 -18.91
C GLU A 38 -3.54 3.69 -18.74
N LYS A 39 -2.85 3.51 -19.88
CA LYS A 39 -1.53 2.85 -19.92
C LYS A 39 -1.63 1.45 -19.29
N CYS A 40 -0.92 1.21 -18.19
CA CYS A 40 -0.85 -0.08 -17.50
C CYS A 40 -1.67 -0.12 -16.19
N GLU A 41 -2.59 0.83 -15.95
CA GLU A 41 -3.39 0.86 -14.72
C GLU A 41 -4.87 1.17 -14.98
N PHE A 42 -5.75 0.54 -14.18
CA PHE A 42 -7.17 0.88 -14.18
C PHE A 42 -7.42 2.19 -13.46
N HIS A 43 -8.25 3.02 -14.10
CA HIS A 43 -8.90 4.14 -13.46
C HIS A 43 -10.39 3.84 -13.29
N ILE A 44 -10.91 4.15 -12.11
CA ILE A 44 -12.31 3.98 -11.72
C ILE A 44 -12.96 5.36 -11.67
N HIS A 45 -14.11 5.50 -12.31
CA HIS A 45 -14.90 6.72 -12.28
C HIS A 45 -15.82 6.70 -11.07
N ILE A 46 -15.64 7.64 -10.16
CA ILE A 46 -16.34 7.69 -8.87
C ILE A 46 -17.26 8.90 -8.81
N GLU A 47 -18.51 8.66 -8.42
CA GLU A 47 -19.44 9.71 -8.00
C GLU A 47 -19.26 9.98 -6.51
N TRP A 48 -18.88 11.21 -6.16
CA TRP A 48 -18.62 11.60 -4.77
C TRP A 48 -19.83 12.27 -4.13
N VAL A 49 -19.91 12.22 -2.80
CA VAL A 49 -20.92 13.00 -2.07
C VAL A 49 -20.58 14.49 -2.18
N GLY A 50 -21.48 15.25 -2.78
CA GLY A 50 -21.44 16.73 -2.79
C GLY A 50 -20.39 17.37 -3.71
N VAL A 51 -19.70 16.60 -4.57
CA VAL A 51 -18.75 17.15 -5.57
C VAL A 51 -18.83 16.40 -6.89
N TYR A 52 -18.20 16.96 -7.93
CA TYR A 52 -18.18 16.38 -9.27
C TYR A 52 -17.49 15.00 -9.30
N PRO A 53 -17.98 14.06 -10.13
CA PRO A 53 -17.33 12.78 -10.35
C PRO A 53 -15.88 12.94 -10.82
N THR A 54 -15.01 12.03 -10.38
CA THR A 54 -13.60 12.03 -10.79
C THR A 54 -13.08 10.62 -11.07
N TRP A 55 -12.03 10.56 -11.88
CA TRP A 55 -11.29 9.33 -12.11
C TRP A 55 -10.22 9.16 -11.02
N VAL A 56 -10.19 8.00 -10.38
CA VAL A 56 -9.17 7.61 -9.41
C VAL A 56 -8.55 6.29 -9.80
N ARG A 57 -7.28 6.08 -9.43
CA ARG A 57 -6.63 4.78 -9.62
C ARG A 57 -7.34 3.67 -8.87
N GLU A 58 -7.44 2.49 -9.48
CA GLU A 58 -7.98 1.29 -8.85
C GLU A 58 -7.29 1.00 -7.50
N ARG A 59 -5.96 1.12 -7.43
CA ARG A 59 -5.19 0.98 -6.18
C ARG A 59 -5.71 1.84 -5.04
N ASN A 60 -6.13 3.07 -5.32
CA ASN A 60 -6.65 3.96 -4.27
C ASN A 60 -7.98 3.42 -3.73
N LEU A 61 -8.87 3.00 -4.63
CA LEU A 61 -10.15 2.43 -4.20
C LEU A 61 -9.97 1.08 -3.50
N HIS A 62 -9.01 0.25 -3.92
CA HIS A 62 -8.67 -0.99 -3.23
C HIS A 62 -8.21 -0.73 -1.79
N ARG A 63 -7.37 0.30 -1.57
CA ARG A 63 -6.94 0.69 -0.22
C ARG A 63 -8.09 1.25 0.62
N ASP A 64 -8.88 2.14 0.03
CA ASP A 64 -9.80 2.99 0.78
C ASP A 64 -11.18 2.32 0.97
N SER A 65 -11.62 1.49 0.01
CA SER A 65 -12.90 0.77 -0.01
C SER A 65 -12.83 -0.53 -0.85
N LYS A 66 -11.99 -1.50 -0.44
CA LYS A 66 -11.82 -2.80 -1.13
C LYS A 66 -13.15 -3.51 -1.42
N ALA A 67 -14.06 -3.55 -0.45
CA ALA A 67 -15.33 -4.25 -0.59
C ALA A 67 -16.20 -3.68 -1.73
N ALA A 68 -16.27 -2.36 -1.87
CA ALA A 68 -17.03 -1.72 -2.94
C ALA A 68 -16.40 -1.96 -4.32
N LEU A 69 -15.06 -1.94 -4.40
CA LEU A 69 -14.34 -2.27 -5.63
C LEU A 69 -14.61 -3.72 -6.07
N LEU A 70 -14.50 -4.67 -5.16
CA LEU A 70 -14.75 -6.09 -5.47
C LEU A 70 -16.20 -6.34 -5.86
N HIS A 71 -17.15 -5.72 -5.16
CA HIS A 71 -18.57 -5.80 -5.51
C HIS A 71 -18.83 -5.23 -6.91
N TYR A 72 -18.20 -4.11 -7.25
CA TYR A 72 -18.29 -3.54 -8.60
C TYR A 72 -17.78 -4.52 -9.65
N TRP A 73 -16.61 -5.12 -9.47
CA TRP A 73 -16.10 -6.12 -10.41
C TRP A 73 -17.00 -7.33 -10.54
N GLN A 74 -17.53 -7.86 -9.42
CA GLN A 74 -18.46 -8.99 -9.41
C GLN A 74 -19.81 -8.67 -10.07
N SER A 75 -20.18 -7.39 -10.15
CA SER A 75 -21.43 -6.96 -10.78
C SER A 75 -21.36 -6.94 -12.31
N LEU A 76 -20.15 -6.95 -12.89
CA LEU A 76 -19.98 -6.96 -14.35
C LEU A 76 -20.14 -8.39 -14.89
N PRO A 77 -20.76 -8.57 -16.08
CA PRO A 77 -20.95 -9.89 -16.68
C PRO A 77 -19.66 -10.71 -16.83
N ASP A 78 -18.57 -10.05 -17.20
CA ASP A 78 -17.27 -10.66 -17.46
C ASP A 78 -16.26 -10.43 -16.31
N GLY A 79 -16.72 -9.86 -15.19
CA GLY A 79 -15.86 -9.55 -14.05
C GLY A 79 -14.89 -8.39 -14.31
N ARG A 80 -13.75 -8.40 -13.59
CA ARG A 80 -12.64 -7.45 -13.81
C ARG A 80 -11.93 -7.82 -15.13
N PRO A 81 -11.83 -6.91 -16.10
CA PRO A 81 -11.13 -7.20 -17.36
C PRO A 81 -9.64 -7.46 -17.14
N MET A 82 -9.05 -8.29 -18.00
CA MET A 82 -7.60 -8.51 -18.03
C MET A 82 -6.86 -7.31 -18.63
N ASN A 83 -5.56 -7.25 -18.39
CA ASN A 83 -4.68 -6.25 -18.99
C ASN A 83 -4.64 -6.44 -20.52
N PRO A 84 -4.94 -5.40 -21.32
CA PRO A 84 -5.02 -5.51 -22.77
C PRO A 84 -3.66 -5.73 -23.43
N ASP A 85 -2.56 -5.34 -22.78
CA ASP A 85 -1.21 -5.47 -23.33
C ASP A 85 -0.59 -6.84 -22.99
N ASP A 86 -0.84 -7.36 -21.79
CA ASP A 86 -0.32 -8.64 -21.28
C ASP A 86 -1.20 -9.16 -20.14
N ASP A 87 -1.94 -10.26 -20.37
CA ASP A 87 -2.91 -10.81 -19.41
C ASP A 87 -2.28 -11.55 -18.22
N GLU A 88 -0.96 -11.73 -18.21
CA GLU A 88 -0.21 -12.28 -17.08
C GLU A 88 0.34 -11.19 -16.14
N VAL A 89 0.20 -9.90 -16.50
CA VAL A 89 0.72 -8.78 -15.70
C VAL A 89 -0.34 -8.24 -14.75
N PHE A 90 -0.06 -8.37 -13.45
CA PHE A 90 -0.89 -7.89 -12.35
C PHE A 90 -0.16 -6.85 -11.49
N GLU A 91 -0.90 -5.87 -10.97
CA GLU A 91 -0.35 -4.85 -10.10
C GLU A 91 -0.28 -5.35 -8.63
N VAL A 92 0.92 -5.35 -8.04
CA VAL A 92 1.14 -5.73 -6.63
C VAL A 92 0.62 -4.65 -5.69
N PHE A 93 -0.35 -4.97 -4.83
CA PHE A 93 -0.86 -4.04 -3.82
C PHE A 93 0.09 -3.95 -2.61
N ARG A 94 0.41 -5.09 -1.99
CA ARG A 94 1.37 -5.23 -0.87
C ARG A 94 1.71 -6.71 -0.61
N PHE A 95 2.75 -6.94 0.19
CA PHE A 95 3.05 -8.26 0.75
C PHE A 95 2.38 -8.43 2.12
N ARG A 96 1.82 -9.62 2.36
CA ARG A 96 1.06 -9.96 3.58
C ARG A 96 1.83 -10.83 4.55
N ASP A 97 2.64 -11.72 4.02
CA ASP A 97 3.36 -12.72 4.78
C ASP A 97 4.58 -13.20 3.96
N ASP A 98 5.41 -14.02 4.57
CA ASP A 98 6.63 -14.56 3.99
C ASP A 98 6.94 -15.95 4.55
N LYS A 99 7.51 -16.82 3.72
CA LYS A 99 7.95 -18.15 4.13
C LYS A 99 9.24 -18.55 3.44
N ALA A 100 9.95 -19.51 4.00
CA ALA A 100 11.04 -20.16 3.28
C ALA A 100 10.47 -21.10 2.21
N ALA A 101 11.05 -21.11 1.02
CA ALA A 101 10.66 -22.02 -0.06
C ALA A 101 11.24 -23.42 0.18
N ASP A 102 12.58 -23.49 0.35
CA ASP A 102 13.34 -24.73 0.56
C ASP A 102 14.57 -24.43 1.45
N GLU A 103 14.82 -25.28 2.45
CA GLU A 103 16.02 -25.31 3.31
C GLU A 103 16.46 -23.97 3.96
N GLY A 104 15.60 -22.95 3.91
CA GLY A 104 15.85 -21.61 4.46
C GLY A 104 16.55 -20.63 3.50
N THR A 105 16.98 -21.06 2.31
CA THR A 105 17.82 -20.24 1.42
C THR A 105 17.00 -19.30 0.54
N LYS A 106 15.80 -19.72 0.12
CA LYS A 106 14.90 -18.91 -0.73
C LYS A 106 13.69 -18.45 0.06
N ARG A 107 13.23 -17.22 -0.20
CA ARG A 107 12.04 -16.63 0.42
C ARG A 107 10.93 -16.47 -0.61
N LEU A 108 9.70 -16.76 -0.18
CA LEU A 108 8.48 -16.46 -0.90
C LEU A 108 7.71 -15.40 -0.12
N LEU A 109 7.10 -14.45 -0.83
CA LEU A 109 6.24 -13.41 -0.28
C LEU A 109 4.79 -13.70 -0.68
N LEU A 110 3.86 -13.64 0.28
CA LEU A 110 2.43 -13.73 0.00
C LEU A 110 1.96 -12.39 -0.55
N THR A 111 1.66 -12.36 -1.85
CA THR A 111 1.37 -11.15 -2.61
C THR A 111 -0.13 -10.89 -2.68
N GLU A 112 -0.53 -9.68 -2.27
CA GLU A 112 -1.88 -9.15 -2.52
C GLU A 112 -1.90 -8.38 -3.83
N TRP A 113 -2.85 -8.70 -4.71
CA TRP A 113 -3.00 -8.08 -6.02
C TRP A 113 -4.09 -7.00 -6.02
N VAL A 114 -3.83 -5.87 -6.69
CA VAL A 114 -4.83 -4.80 -6.85
C VAL A 114 -6.03 -5.32 -7.64
N GLY A 115 -7.23 -4.97 -7.18
CA GLY A 115 -8.49 -5.42 -7.78
C GLY A 115 -8.95 -6.84 -7.40
N TYR A 116 -8.16 -7.60 -6.65
CA TYR A 116 -8.49 -8.98 -6.30
C TYR A 116 -8.72 -9.18 -4.79
N ASP A 117 -9.46 -10.23 -4.46
CA ASP A 117 -9.73 -10.61 -3.07
C ASP A 117 -8.53 -11.34 -2.44
N GLU A 118 -8.66 -11.71 -1.17
CA GLU A 118 -7.60 -12.40 -0.44
C GLU A 118 -7.42 -13.86 -0.88
N LYS A 119 -8.41 -14.45 -1.57
CA LYS A 119 -8.34 -15.82 -2.09
C LYS A 119 -7.47 -15.90 -3.33
N ALA A 120 -7.32 -14.78 -4.05
CA ALA A 120 -6.44 -14.65 -5.19
C ALA A 120 -4.97 -14.35 -4.82
N MET A 121 -4.64 -14.24 -3.53
CA MET A 121 -3.24 -14.05 -3.12
C MET A 121 -2.39 -15.26 -3.47
N THR A 122 -1.18 -15.01 -3.96
CA THR A 122 -0.23 -16.05 -4.39
C THR A 122 1.11 -15.88 -3.69
N TRP A 123 1.89 -16.97 -3.61
CA TRP A 123 3.24 -16.95 -3.05
C TRP A 123 4.24 -16.72 -4.17
N GLU A 124 4.87 -15.55 -4.18
CA GLU A 124 5.79 -15.12 -5.22
C GLU A 124 7.25 -15.14 -4.74
N PRO A 125 8.23 -15.48 -5.59
CA PRO A 125 9.64 -15.40 -5.23
C PRO A 125 10.06 -13.97 -4.85
N GLU A 126 10.74 -13.81 -3.71
CA GLU A 126 11.24 -12.49 -3.29
C GLU A 126 12.17 -11.86 -4.36
N GLU A 127 13.00 -12.68 -5.00
CA GLU A 127 13.93 -12.21 -6.06
C GLU A 127 13.19 -11.62 -7.28
N GLU A 128 12.02 -12.14 -7.62
CA GLU A 128 11.19 -11.61 -8.71
C GLU A 128 10.46 -10.35 -8.27
N MET A 129 9.91 -10.36 -7.05
CA MET A 129 9.25 -9.20 -6.46
C MET A 129 10.22 -8.03 -6.25
N MET A 130 11.49 -8.29 -5.92
CA MET A 130 12.53 -7.27 -5.78
C MET A 130 12.88 -6.61 -7.12
N LYS A 131 12.74 -7.33 -8.25
CA LYS A 131 12.90 -6.76 -9.58
C LYS A 131 11.68 -5.95 -10.02
N ALA A 132 10.49 -6.40 -9.64
CA ALA A 132 9.22 -5.79 -10.06
C ALA A 132 8.83 -4.57 -9.23
N VAL A 133 8.93 -4.65 -7.91
CA VAL A 133 8.44 -3.65 -6.93
C VAL A 133 9.39 -3.56 -5.71
N PRO A 134 10.67 -3.19 -5.91
CA PRO A 134 11.68 -3.16 -4.84
C PRO A 134 11.23 -2.35 -3.63
N GLU A 135 10.54 -1.22 -3.84
CA GLU A 135 10.06 -0.35 -2.78
C GLU A 135 9.05 -1.04 -1.85
N LEU A 136 8.21 -1.94 -2.37
CA LEU A 136 7.24 -2.68 -1.54
C LEU A 136 7.93 -3.79 -0.74
N VAL A 137 8.96 -4.41 -1.30
CA VAL A 137 9.77 -5.44 -0.62
C VAL A 137 10.51 -4.80 0.55
N GLU A 138 11.19 -3.67 0.32
CA GLU A 138 11.88 -2.92 1.36
C GLU A 138 10.92 -2.48 2.48
N LEU A 139 9.75 -1.94 2.12
CA LEU A 139 8.73 -1.54 3.09
C LEU A 139 8.20 -2.73 3.91
N PHE A 140 8.03 -3.90 3.29
CA PHE A 140 7.57 -5.10 3.98
C PHE A 140 8.58 -5.54 5.05
N TRP A 141 9.86 -5.60 4.70
CA TRP A 141 10.91 -5.99 5.64
C TRP A 141 11.17 -4.94 6.72
N ALA A 142 11.10 -3.65 6.39
CA ALA A 142 11.26 -2.57 7.38
C ALA A 142 10.16 -2.56 8.46
N GLN A 143 8.96 -3.05 8.13
CA GLN A 143 7.84 -3.12 9.08
C GLN A 143 7.90 -4.35 9.99
N LYS A 144 8.72 -5.35 9.67
CA LYS A 144 8.80 -6.55 10.50
C LYS A 144 9.53 -6.24 11.82
N PRO A 145 8.89 -6.51 12.97
CA PRO A 145 9.59 -6.39 14.24
C PRO A 145 10.75 -7.38 14.26
N VAL A 146 11.94 -6.89 14.58
CA VAL A 146 13.07 -7.77 14.91
C VAL A 146 12.61 -8.65 16.06
N SER A 147 12.49 -9.95 15.83
CA SER A 147 12.12 -10.90 16.86
C SER A 147 13.11 -10.77 18.02
N LYS A 148 12.60 -10.46 19.22
CA LYS A 148 13.43 -10.48 20.43
C LYS A 148 13.93 -11.90 20.60
N VAL A 149 15.23 -12.10 20.43
CA VAL A 149 15.91 -13.33 20.86
C VAL A 149 15.56 -13.54 22.32
N LYS A 150 14.84 -14.61 22.65
CA LYS A 150 14.71 -15.06 24.03
C LYS A 150 16.09 -15.55 24.45
N ASN A 151 16.79 -14.73 25.23
CA ASN A 151 17.90 -15.22 26.03
C ASN A 151 17.28 -16.13 27.11
N ASP A 152 17.10 -17.40 26.78
CA ASP A 152 16.89 -18.44 27.76
C ASP A 152 18.26 -18.71 28.39
N PHE A 153 18.61 -17.87 29.37
CA PHE A 153 19.69 -18.16 30.32
C PHE A 153 19.07 -18.50 31.67
N PHE A 154 19.36 -19.74 32.08
CA PHE A 154 19.12 -20.44 33.34
C PHE A 154 17.77 -21.14 33.53
#